data_AF-A0A5K0X8U1-F1
#
_entry.id   AF-A0A5K0X8U1-F1
#
_cell.length_a   1.000
_cell.length_b   1.000
_cell.length_c   1.000
_cell.angle_alpha   90.00
_cell.angle_beta   90.00
_cell.angle_gamma   90.00
#
_symmetry.space_group_name_H-M   'P 1'
#
loop_
_entity.id
_entity.type
_entity.pdbx_description
1 polymer ?
#
loop_
_entity_poly.entity_id
_entity_poly.type
_entity_poly.pdbx_seq_one_letter_code
_entity_poly.pdbx_strand_id
1 'polypeptide(L)'
;FLGNLMQPEVDYAACITAFWAIEMVYQTSFELCLEPGSKTPADLLETCQRWGNSSFKHYCSSLQSIADHCLEKAEEDVLREAEEAFVRVLHNEVGFWNMSYGDAQTS
;
A
#
# COMPACT_ATOMS: atom_id res chain seq x y z
N PHE A 1 -15.08 2.19 0.48
CA PHE A 1 -13.99 2.49 -0.47
C PHE A 1 -13.54 1.23 -1.19
N LEU A 2 -12.83 0.27 -0.56
CA LEU A 2 -12.35 -0.93 -1.26
C LEU A 2 -13.45 -1.73 -1.96
N GLY A 3 -14.62 -1.91 -1.32
CA GLY A 3 -15.77 -2.57 -1.97
C GLY A 3 -16.34 -1.82 -3.19
N ASN A 4 -16.06 -0.52 -3.32
CA ASN A 4 -16.46 0.26 -4.50
C ASN A 4 -15.49 0.03 -5.66
N LEU A 5 -14.20 -0.18 -5.38
CA LEU A 5 -13.21 -0.56 -6.41
C LEU A 5 -13.50 -1.94 -7.03
N MET A 6 -14.34 -2.75 -6.39
CA MET A 6 -14.72 -4.06 -6.93
C MET A 6 -15.91 -4.00 -7.90
N GLN A 7 -16.47 -2.82 -8.14
CA GLN A 7 -17.58 -2.66 -9.07
C GLN A 7 -17.08 -2.75 -10.52
N PRO A 8 -17.85 -3.38 -11.42
CA PRO A 8 -17.41 -3.59 -12.81
C PRO A 8 -17.25 -2.29 -13.61
N GLU A 9 -17.78 -1.17 -13.14
CA GLU A 9 -17.66 0.14 -13.77
C GLU A 9 -16.32 0.84 -13.48
N VAL A 10 -15.57 0.39 -12.48
CA VAL A 10 -14.26 0.97 -12.12
C VAL A 10 -13.20 0.44 -13.07
N ASP A 11 -12.38 1.34 -13.61
CA ASP A 11 -11.31 0.95 -14.53
C ASP A 11 -10.26 0.07 -13.85
N TYR A 12 -9.78 -0.94 -14.57
CA TYR A 12 -8.77 -1.85 -14.07
C TYR A 12 -7.48 -1.12 -13.64
N ALA A 13 -7.09 -0.05 -14.34
CA ALA A 13 -5.94 0.78 -14.00
C ALA A 13 -6.08 1.41 -12.61
N ALA A 14 -7.27 1.89 -12.26
CA ALA A 14 -7.54 2.43 -10.93
C ALA A 14 -7.49 1.32 -9.85
N CYS A 15 -8.07 0.15 -10.13
CA CYS A 15 -8.04 -1.00 -9.24
C CYS A 15 -6.62 -1.49 -8.94
N ILE A 16 -5.81 -1.70 -9.98
CA ILE A 16 -4.45 -2.20 -9.83
C ILE A 16 -3.54 -1.17 -9.15
N THR A 17 -3.77 0.12 -9.41
CA THR A 17 -3.04 1.23 -8.74
C THR A 17 -3.35 1.25 -7.24
N ALA A 18 -4.63 1.13 -6.86
CA ALA A 18 -5.01 1.05 -5.46
C ALA A 18 -4.43 -0.19 -4.77
N PHE A 19 -4.46 -1.35 -5.44
CA PHE A 19 -3.91 -2.59 -4.90
C PHE A 19 -2.40 -2.50 -4.70
N TRP A 20 -1.66 -2.02 -5.70
CA TRP A 20 -0.23 -1.77 -5.60
C TRP A 20 0.10 -0.82 -4.44
N ALA A 21 -0.65 0.27 -4.27
CA ALA A 21 -0.42 1.25 -3.22
C ALA A 21 -0.57 0.65 -1.81
N ILE A 22 -1.57 -0.21 -1.59
CA ILE A 22 -1.77 -0.90 -0.31
C ILE A 22 -0.55 -1.76 0.03
N GLU A 23 -0.10 -2.59 -0.91
CA GLU A 23 1.02 -3.51 -0.68
C GLU A 23 2.34 -2.74 -0.49
N MET A 24 2.57 -1.68 -1.28
CA MET A 24 3.78 -0.86 -1.18
C MET A 24 3.91 -0.11 0.15
N VAL A 25 2.82 0.37 0.72
CA VAL A 25 2.86 1.05 2.02
C VAL A 25 3.36 0.10 3.11
N TYR A 26 2.89 -1.15 3.11
CA TYR A 26 3.40 -2.18 4.02
C TYR A 26 4.87 -2.49 3.76
N GLN A 27 5.24 -2.73 2.50
CA GLN A 27 6.62 -3.06 2.15
C GLN A 27 7.59 -1.97 2.59
N THR A 28 7.28 -0.72 2.28
CA THR A 28 8.12 0.45 2.60
C THR A 28 8.23 0.64 4.11
N SER A 29 7.13 0.47 4.85
CA SER A 29 7.11 0.65 6.30
C SER A 29 7.96 -0.41 7.02
N PHE A 30 7.86 -1.68 6.59
CA PHE A 30 8.56 -2.79 7.24
C PHE A 30 9.98 -3.03 6.74
N GLU A 31 10.36 -2.57 5.55
CA GLU A 31 11.76 -2.61 5.07
C GLU A 31 12.68 -1.84 6.03
N LEU A 32 12.25 -0.67 6.50
CA LEU A 32 12.97 0.14 7.50
C LEU A 32 13.17 -0.59 8.83
N CYS A 33 12.27 -1.51 9.19
CA CYS A 33 12.39 -2.33 10.40
C CYS A 33 13.41 -3.46 10.27
N LEU A 34 13.90 -3.76 9.06
CA LEU A 34 14.91 -4.80 8.82
C LEU A 34 16.29 -4.23 8.50
N GLU A 35 16.41 -2.91 8.36
CA GLU A 35 17.68 -2.27 8.06
C GLU A 35 18.72 -2.51 9.18
N PRO A 36 20.02 -2.57 8.84
CA PRO A 36 21.08 -2.67 9.83
C PRO A 36 21.00 -1.53 10.84
N GLY A 37 20.91 -1.87 12.13
CA GLY A 37 20.78 -0.88 13.21
C GLY A 37 19.34 -0.57 13.63
N SER A 38 18.34 -1.18 12.97
CA SER A 38 16.96 -1.19 13.47
C SER A 38 16.89 -1.80 14.88
N LYS A 39 16.03 -1.21 15.72
CA LYS A 39 15.78 -1.67 17.10
C LYS A 39 14.51 -2.52 17.17
N THR A 40 14.26 -3.31 16.14
CA THR A 40 13.05 -4.11 16.01
C THR A 40 12.99 -5.17 17.12
N PRO A 41 11.95 -5.15 17.97
CA PRO A 41 11.79 -6.17 19.01
C PRO A 41 11.68 -7.56 18.41
N ALA A 42 12.22 -8.58 19.10
CA ALA A 42 12.20 -9.97 18.62
C ALA A 42 10.78 -10.46 18.32
N ASP A 43 9.80 -10.08 19.15
CA ASP A 43 8.40 -10.48 19.01
C ASP A 43 7.72 -9.88 17.76
N LEU A 44 8.27 -8.82 17.19
CA LEU A 44 7.77 -8.17 15.96
C LEU A 44 8.59 -8.54 14.72
N LEU A 45 9.66 -9.33 14.88
CA LEU A 45 10.57 -9.64 13.80
C LEU A 45 9.92 -10.48 12.70
N GLU A 46 9.03 -11.42 13.06
CA GLU A 46 8.30 -12.24 12.09
C GLU A 46 7.43 -11.38 11.17
N THR A 47 6.67 -10.45 11.76
CA THR A 47 5.90 -9.42 11.06
C THR A 47 6.80 -8.61 10.14
N CYS A 48 7.90 -8.05 10.65
CA CYS A 48 8.82 -7.26 9.84
C CYS A 48 9.41 -8.07 8.69
N GLN A 49 9.76 -9.34 8.91
CA GLN A 49 10.24 -10.24 7.87
C GLN A 49 9.17 -10.54 6.83
N ARG A 50 7.91 -10.71 7.21
CA ARG A 50 6.82 -11.01 6.28
C ARG A 50 6.63 -9.94 5.21
N TRP A 51 6.67 -8.66 5.61
CA TRP A 51 6.39 -7.53 4.72
C TRP A 51 7.65 -6.78 4.26
N GLY A 52 8.74 -6.80 5.03
CA GLY A 52 9.98 -6.08 4.70
C GLY A 52 10.98 -6.87 3.86
N ASN A 53 10.75 -8.16 3.59
CA ASN A 53 11.70 -8.98 2.85
C ASN A 53 11.80 -8.62 1.35
N SER A 54 12.90 -9.03 0.73
CA SER A 54 13.18 -8.79 -0.69
C SER A 54 12.17 -9.45 -1.64
N SER A 55 11.64 -10.63 -1.30
CA SER A 55 10.64 -11.31 -2.14
C SER A 55 9.33 -10.51 -2.20
N PHE A 56 8.89 -9.93 -1.08
CA PHE A 56 7.72 -9.06 -1.03
C PHE A 56 7.97 -7.74 -1.75
N LYS A 57 9.18 -7.19 -1.66
CA LYS A 57 9.61 -6.04 -2.48
C LYS A 57 9.51 -6.33 -3.97
N HIS A 58 10.00 -7.47 -4.44
CA HIS A 58 9.87 -7.88 -5.83
C HIS A 58 8.42 -8.07 -6.28
N TYR A 59 7.56 -8.61 -5.39
CA TYR A 59 6.13 -8.70 -5.64
C TYR A 59 5.51 -7.32 -5.86
N CYS A 60 5.78 -6.36 -4.97
CA CYS A 60 5.25 -5.00 -5.10
C CYS A 60 5.80 -4.28 -6.35
N SER A 61 7.09 -4.46 -6.70
CA SER A 61 7.65 -3.93 -7.95
C SER A 61 6.99 -4.53 -9.20
N SER A 62 6.55 -5.79 -9.13
CA SER A 62 5.83 -6.43 -10.24
C SER A 62 4.42 -5.82 -10.39
N LEU A 63 3.73 -5.56 -9.29
CA LEU A 63 2.45 -4.84 -9.31
C LEU A 63 2.61 -3.42 -9.84
N GLN A 64 3.68 -2.72 -9.45
CA GLN A 64 4.00 -1.38 -9.95
C GLN A 64 4.13 -1.38 -11.47
N SER A 65 4.90 -2.34 -12.00
CA SER A 65 5.12 -2.45 -13.45
C SER A 65 3.81 -2.66 -14.21
N ILE A 66 2.86 -3.41 -13.64
CA ILE A 66 1.54 -3.61 -14.24
C ILE A 66 0.72 -2.32 -14.19
N ALA A 67 0.70 -1.64 -13.04
CA ALA A 67 -0.01 -0.37 -12.88
C ALA A 67 0.54 0.70 -13.84
N ASP A 68 1.86 0.88 -13.88
CA ASP A 68 2.54 1.83 -14.77
C ASP A 68 2.18 1.55 -16.24
N HIS A 69 2.19 0.27 -16.66
CA HIS A 69 1.82 -0.10 -18.02
C HIS A 69 0.36 0.22 -18.37
N CYS A 70 -0.56 0.06 -17.42
CA CYS A 70 -1.96 0.42 -17.60
C CYS A 70 -2.12 1.95 -17.71
N LEU A 71 -1.43 2.70 -16.85
CA LEU A 71 -1.52 4.15 -16.79
C LEU A 71 -0.88 4.83 -18.01
N GLU A 72 0.20 4.30 -18.57
CA GLU A 72 0.84 4.85 -19.79
C GLU A 72 -0.10 4.97 -20.99
N LYS A 73 -1.15 4.14 -21.04
CA LYS A 73 -2.11 4.07 -22.15
C LYS A 73 -3.50 4.61 -21.78
N ALA A 74 -3.68 5.05 -20.53
CA ALA A 74 -4.97 5.44 -20.00
C ALA A 74 -5.41 6.82 -20.53
N GLU A 75 -6.73 7.00 -20.67
CA GLU A 75 -7.31 8.32 -20.90
C GLU A 75 -7.24 9.18 -19.63
N GLU A 76 -7.41 10.49 -19.78
CA GLU A 76 -7.22 11.46 -18.69
C GLU A 76 -8.19 11.24 -17.51
N ASP A 77 -9.40 10.77 -17.80
CA ASP A 77 -10.40 10.42 -16.79
C ASP A 77 -9.97 9.21 -15.95
N VAL A 78 -9.43 8.17 -16.58
CA VAL A 78 -8.89 6.97 -15.92
C VAL A 78 -7.64 7.32 -15.11
N LEU A 79 -6.76 8.18 -15.61
CA LEU A 79 -5.60 8.67 -14.87
C LEU A 79 -6.02 9.39 -13.58
N ARG A 80 -7.02 10.27 -13.68
CA ARG A 80 -7.58 10.96 -12.51
C ARG A 80 -8.23 9.99 -11.53
N GLU A 81 -8.99 9.02 -12.01
CA GLU A 81 -9.61 7.99 -11.16
C GLU A 81 -8.54 7.18 -10.40
N ALA A 82 -7.46 6.78 -11.08
CA ALA A 82 -6.35 6.07 -10.46
C ALA A 82 -5.61 6.92 -9.42
N GLU A 83 -5.39 8.21 -9.68
CA GLU A 83 -4.81 9.15 -8.72
C GLU A 83 -5.70 9.31 -7.48
N GLU A 84 -7.02 9.50 -7.68
CA GLU A 84 -7.98 9.58 -6.58
C GLU A 84 -7.96 8.31 -5.72
N ALA A 85 -7.89 7.14 -6.36
CA ALA A 85 -7.81 5.86 -5.67
C ALA A 85 -6.50 5.73 -4.87
N PHE A 86 -5.36 6.12 -5.47
CA PHE A 86 -4.04 6.14 -4.82
C PHE A 86 -4.04 7.04 -3.57
N VAL A 87 -4.46 8.29 -3.72
CA VAL A 87 -4.52 9.26 -2.60
C VAL A 87 -5.47 8.76 -1.52
N ARG A 88 -6.59 8.12 -1.89
CA ARG A 88 -7.55 7.58 -0.92
C ARG A 88 -6.98 6.40 -0.15
N VAL A 89 -6.20 5.52 -0.79
CA VAL A 89 -5.45 4.46 -0.10
C VAL A 89 -4.51 5.07 0.94
N LEU A 90 -3.67 6.04 0.56
CA LEU A 90 -2.72 6.66 1.49
C LEU A 90 -3.41 7.31 2.69
N HIS A 91 -4.53 8.01 2.48
CA HIS A 91 -5.32 8.57 3.58
C HIS A 91 -5.88 7.49 4.51
N ASN A 92 -6.38 6.38 3.95
CA ASN A 92 -6.90 5.27 4.77
C ASN A 92 -5.77 4.59 5.54
N GLU A 93 -4.60 4.40 4.93
CA GLU A 93 -3.41 3.84 5.58
C GLU A 93 -2.98 4.72 6.76
N VAL A 94 -2.82 6.05 6.56
CA VAL A 94 -2.52 6.97 7.68
C VAL A 94 -3.55 6.85 8.80
N GLY A 95 -4.85 6.79 8.46
CA GLY A 95 -5.91 6.55 9.43
C GLY A 95 -5.74 5.22 10.16
N PHE A 96 -5.39 4.16 9.44
CA PHE A 96 -5.17 2.82 9.98
C PHE A 96 -4.01 2.76 10.96
N TRP A 97 -2.85 3.31 10.59
CA TRP A 97 -1.70 3.40 11.48
C TRP A 97 -2.01 4.22 12.73
N ASN A 98 -2.77 5.31 12.58
CA ASN A 98 -3.18 6.15 13.71
C ASN A 98 -4.11 5.45 14.71
N MET A 99 -4.92 4.46 14.28
CA MET A 99 -5.72 3.65 15.21
C MET A 99 -4.85 2.88 16.20
N SER A 100 -3.65 2.44 15.78
CA SER A 100 -2.72 1.71 16.64
C SER A 100 -2.03 2.59 17.70
N TYR A 101 -2.02 3.91 17.51
CA TYR A 101 -1.51 4.87 18.51
C TYR A 101 -2.58 5.23 19.57
N GLY A 102 -3.84 4.88 19.35
CA GLY A 102 -5.01 5.45 20.04
C GLY A 102 -5.76 4.51 20.96
N ASP A 103 -5.09 4.04 22.02
CA ASP A 103 -5.70 3.67 23.32
C ASP A 103 -4.83 4.15 24.52
N ALA A 104 -3.93 5.13 24.28
CA ALA A 104 -3.04 5.69 25.30
C ALA A 104 -3.49 7.06 25.86
N GLN A 105 -4.72 7.50 25.58
CA GLN A 105 -5.31 8.70 26.19
C GLN A 105 -6.82 8.52 26.44
N THR A 106 -7.19 7.64 27.37
CA THR A 106 -8.39 7.81 28.22
C THR A 106 -8.26 6.97 29.49
N SER A 107 -7.71 7.57 30.56
CA SER A 107 -8.14 7.46 31.98
C SER A 107 -7.06 8.03 32.91
#